data_AF-A0A6N7HFY9-F1
#
_entry.id   AF-A0A6N7HFY9-F1
#
_cell.length_a   1.000
_cell.length_b   1.000
_cell.length_c   1.000
_cell.angle_alpha   90.00
_cell.angle_beta   90.00
_cell.angle_gamma   90.00
#
_symmetry.space_group_name_H-M   'P 1'
#
loop_
_entity.id
_entity.type
_entity.pdbx_description
1 polymer ?
#
loop_
_entity_poly.entity_id
_entity_poly.type
_entity_poly.pdbx_seq_one_letter_code
_entity_poly.pdbx_strand_id
1 'polypeptide(L)' 'MALGERLGITDERFANAVTGGAFEPAVQRSLSTAMTDPALSVPGTGGATFGTPTVAVAGTRIDVGDPNWLRKLTP' A
#
# COMPACT_ATOMS: atom_id res chain seq x y z
N MET A 1 14.02 -1.96 15.61
CA MET A 1 13.83 -0.80 16.52
C MET A 1 14.57 0.44 16.03
N ALA A 2 15.83 0.34 15.61
CA ALA A 2 16.65 1.47 15.12
C ALA A 2 15.99 2.40 14.07
N LEU A 3 15.13 1.88 13.17
CA LEU A 3 14.40 2.73 12.23
C LEU A 3 13.35 3.62 12.92
N GLY A 4 12.61 3.09 13.91
CA GLY A 4 11.61 3.86 14.66
C GLY A 4 12.24 4.99 15.46
N GLU A 5 13.34 4.70 16.15
CA GLU A 5 14.13 5.72 16.88
C GLU A 5 14.64 6.82 15.94
N ARG A 6 15.16 6.45 14.76
CA ARG A 6 15.59 7.40 13.73
C ARG A 6 14.46 8.26 13.17
N LEU A 7 13.22 7.77 13.24
CA LEU A 7 12.01 8.50 12.87
C LEU A 7 11.44 9.32 14.06
N GLY A 8 12.13 9.34 15.20
CA GLY A 8 11.72 10.08 16.39
C GLY A 8 10.64 9.38 17.23
N ILE A 9 10.37 8.11 16.98
CA ILE A 9 9.40 7.34 17.77
C ILE A 9 10.09 6.89 19.06
N THR A 10 9.69 7.51 20.19
CA THR A 10 10.25 7.25 21.52
C THR A 10 9.35 6.41 22.42
N ASP A 11 8.12 6.09 21.97
CA ASP A 11 7.18 5.29 22.75
C ASP A 11 7.57 3.80 22.68
N GLU A 12 7.77 3.19 23.85
CA GLU A 12 8.11 1.77 23.99
C GLU A 12 7.05 0.83 23.36
N ARG A 13 5.80 1.30 23.24
CA ARG A 13 4.71 0.59 22.55
C ARG A 13 5.01 0.36 21.08
N PHE A 14 5.91 1.12 20.45
CA PHE A 14 6.30 0.92 19.06
C PHE A 14 6.93 -0.45 18.82
N ALA A 15 7.84 -0.88 19.71
CA ALA A 15 8.47 -2.19 19.60
C ALA A 15 7.41 -3.30 19.65
N ASN A 16 6.51 -3.22 20.63
CA ASN A 16 5.40 -4.15 20.80
C ASN A 16 4.40 -4.11 19.63
N ALA A 17 4.18 -2.94 19.03
CA ALA A 17 3.33 -2.80 17.84
C ALA A 17 3.91 -3.55 16.63
N VAL A 18 5.23 -3.54 16.45
CA VAL A 18 5.91 -4.20 15.33
C VAL A 18 6.04 -5.71 15.56
N THR A 19 6.41 -6.14 16.77
CA THR A 19 6.73 -7.56 17.03
C THR A 19 5.60 -8.34 17.68
N GLY A 20 4.63 -7.66 18.30
CA GLY A 20 3.58 -8.28 19.12
C GLY A 20 2.33 -8.69 18.35
N GLY A 21 2.33 -8.59 17.02
CA GLY A 21 1.23 -9.04 16.16
C GLY A 21 -0.08 -8.26 16.29
N ALA A 22 -0.12 -7.20 17.11
CA ALA A 22 -1.34 -6.42 17.40
C ALA A 22 -2.05 -5.89 16.13
N PHE A 23 -1.31 -5.69 15.05
CA PHE A 23 -1.82 -5.18 13.77
C PHE A 23 -1.88 -6.22 12.65
N GLU A 24 -1.57 -7.50 12.90
CA GLU A 24 -1.68 -8.57 11.89
C GLU A 24 -3.03 -8.60 11.18
N PRO A 25 -4.19 -8.51 11.89
CA PRO A 25 -5.49 -8.52 11.21
C PRO A 25 -5.68 -7.33 10.26
N ALA A 26 -5.13 -6.17 10.61
CA ALA A 26 -5.19 -4.98 9.77
C ALA A 26 -4.32 -5.15 8.52
N VAL A 27 -3.09 -5.66 8.67
CA VAL A 27 -2.18 -5.94 7.55
C VAL A 27 -2.78 -6.97 6.60
N GLN A 28 -3.34 -8.07 7.14
CA GLN A 28 -3.97 -9.12 6.32
C GLN A 28 -5.20 -8.59 5.58
N ARG A 29 -6.00 -7.73 6.22
CA ARG A 29 -7.14 -7.07 5.57
C ARG A 29 -6.67 -6.19 4.42
N SER A 30 -5.67 -5.33 4.64
CA SER A 30 -5.12 -4.47 3.59
C SER A 30 -4.57 -5.27 2.41
N LEU A 31 -3.86 -6.37 2.68
CA LEU A 31 -3.37 -7.27 1.63
C LEU A 31 -4.53 -7.91 0.84
N SER A 32 -5.53 -8.45 1.53
CA SER A 32 -6.70 -9.06 0.90
C SER A 32 -7.49 -8.06 0.05
N THR A 33 -7.70 -6.85 0.56
CA THR A 33 -8.31 -5.75 -0.20
C THR A 33 -7.50 -5.45 -1.46
N ALA A 34 -6.18 -5.33 -1.36
CA ALA A 34 -5.34 -5.05 -2.53
C ALA A 34 -5.37 -6.19 -3.57
N MET A 35 -5.39 -7.45 -3.12
CA MET A 35 -5.44 -8.63 -4.00
C MET A 35 -6.76 -8.80 -4.74
N THR A 36 -7.86 -8.32 -4.17
CA THR A 36 -9.21 -8.52 -4.72
C THR A 36 -9.76 -7.27 -5.40
N ASP A 37 -9.07 -6.14 -5.33
CA ASP A 37 -9.46 -4.90 -6.00
C ASP A 37 -9.22 -4.99 -7.53
N PRO A 38 -10.27 -4.98 -8.36
CA PRO A 38 -10.11 -5.04 -9.81
C PRO A 38 -9.40 -3.81 -10.39
N ALA A 39 -9.43 -2.66 -9.70
CA ALA A 39 -8.72 -1.46 -10.14
C ALA A 39 -7.21 -1.57 -9.96
N LEU A 40 -6.73 -2.46 -9.11
CA LEU A 40 -5.29 -2.70 -8.91
C LEU A 40 -4.74 -3.81 -9.82
N SER A 41 -5.62 -4.68 -10.30
CA SER A 41 -5.30 -5.79 -11.19
C SER A 41 -4.79 -5.34 -12.57
N VAL A 42 -3.73 -6.00 -13.04
CA VAL A 42 -3.23 -5.96 -14.41
C VAL A 42 -3.19 -7.37 -15.02
N PRO A 43 -3.50 -7.50 -16.32
CA PRO A 43 -3.29 -8.74 -17.05
C PRO A 43 -1.81 -9.14 -17.01
N GLY A 44 -1.50 -10.34 -16.50
CA GLY A 44 -0.17 -10.93 -16.51
C GLY A 44 -0.17 -12.30 -17.20
N THR A 45 1.04 -12.83 -17.47
CA THR A 45 1.24 -14.19 -17.99
C THR A 45 0.89 -15.22 -16.91
N GLY A 46 -0.40 -15.54 -16.77
CA GLY A 46 -0.91 -16.49 -15.76
C GLY A 46 -2.15 -16.03 -15.00
N GLY A 47 -2.65 -14.81 -15.24
CA GLY A 47 -3.85 -14.28 -14.59
C GLY A 47 -3.71 -12.82 -14.17
N ALA A 48 -4.68 -12.35 -13.37
CA ALA A 48 -4.65 -11.04 -12.73
C ALA A 48 -3.46 -10.94 -11.75
N THR A 49 -2.64 -9.90 -11.89
CA THR A 49 -1.49 -9.62 -11.00
C THR A 49 -1.49 -8.13 -10.62
N PHE A 50 -0.78 -7.72 -9.58
CA PHE A 50 -0.51 -6.30 -9.33
C PHE A 50 0.90 -6.11 -8.78
N GLY A 51 1.50 -4.95 -9.04
CA GLY A 51 2.87 -4.62 -8.64
C GLY A 51 2.94 -3.46 -7.65
N THR A 52 4.16 -3.09 -7.26
CA THR A 52 4.39 -1.89 -6.45
C THR A 52 5.38 -0.95 -7.16
N PRO A 53 5.16 0.38 -7.14
CA PRO A 53 3.93 1.05 -6.70
C PRO A 53 2.76 0.83 -7.70
N THR A 54 1.53 0.74 -7.19
CA THR A 54 0.28 0.86 -7.96
C THR A 54 -0.60 1.90 -7.28
N VAL A 55 -1.17 2.81 -8.05
CA VAL A 55 -2.07 3.86 -7.55
C VAL A 55 -3.42 3.72 -8.27
N ALA A 56 -4.50 3.79 -7.51
CA ALA A 56 -5.85 3.86 -8.04
C ALA A 56 -6.63 4.99 -7.36
N VAL A 57 -7.44 5.71 -8.15
CA VAL A 57 -8.32 6.79 -7.68
C VAL A 57 -9.69 6.57 -8.29
N ALA A 58 -10.73 6.59 -7.45
CA ALA A 58 -12.12 6.38 -7.87
C ALA A 58 -12.33 5.12 -8.75
N GLY A 59 -11.66 4.02 -8.40
CA GLY A 59 -11.76 2.74 -9.13
C GLY A 59 -10.98 2.70 -10.45
N THR A 60 -10.16 3.71 -10.75
CA THR A 60 -9.33 3.77 -11.96
C THR A 60 -7.86 3.73 -11.60
N ARG A 61 -7.11 2.83 -12.23
CA ARG A 61 -5.65 2.77 -12.11
C ARG A 61 -5.01 3.99 -12.75
N ILE A 62 -4.01 4.55 -12.08
CA ILE A 62 -3.25 5.70 -12.54
C ILE A 62 -1.91 5.26 -13.12
N ASP A 63 -1.55 5.83 -14.27
CA ASP A 63 -0.20 5.73 -14.81
C ASP A 63 0.74 6.67 -14.06
N VAL A 64 1.44 6.14 -13.07
CA VAL A 64 2.43 6.90 -12.29
C VAL A 64 3.72 7.20 -13.06
N GLY A 65 3.89 6.63 -14.26
CA GLY A 65 4.98 6.98 -15.18
C GLY A 65 4.77 8.32 -15.89
N ASP A 66 3.53 8.81 -15.95
CA ASP A 66 3.23 10.13 -16.47
C ASP A 66 3.65 11.22 -15.46
N PRO A 67 4.58 12.13 -15.80
CA PRO A 67 5.04 13.17 -14.88
C PRO A 67 3.93 14.14 -14.42
N ASN A 68 2.77 14.16 -15.11
CA ASN A 68 1.62 14.97 -14.75
C ASN A 68 0.48 14.18 -14.09
N TRP A 69 0.69 12.92 -13.71
CA TRP A 69 -0.36 12.04 -13.18
C TRP A 69 -1.15 12.69 -12.03
N LEU A 70 -0.47 13.38 -11.11
CA LEU A 70 -1.12 14.02 -9.96
C LEU A 70 -2.01 15.20 -10.37
N ARG A 71 -1.57 16.00 -11.35
CA ARG A 71 -2.38 17.14 -11.87
C ARG A 71 -3.65 16.66 -12.56
N LYS A 72 -3.64 15.46 -13.13
CA LYS A 72 -4.80 14.85 -13.78
C LYS A 72 -5.86 14.35 -12.78
N LEU A 73 -5.56 14.34 -11.48
CA LEU A 73 -6.46 13.91 -10.41
C LEU A 73 -7.19 15.07 -9.71
N THR A 74 -6.73 16.30 -9.92
CA THR A 74 -7.34 17.52 -9.39
C THR A 74 -8.19 18.20 -10.47
N PRO A 75 -9.42 18.67 -10.16
CA PRO A 75 -10.23 19.47 -11.08
C PRO A 75 -9.51 20.71 -11.63
#